data_AF-G4ZTS8-F1
#
_entry.id   AF-G4ZTS8-F1
#
_cell.length_a   1.000
_cell.length_b   1.000
_cell.length_c   1.000
_cell.angle_alpha   90.00
_cell.angle_beta   90.00
_cell.angle_gamma   90.00
#
_symmetry.space_group_name_H-M   'P 1'
#
loop_
_entity.id
_entity.type
_entity.pdbx_description
1 polymer ?
#
loop_
_entity_poly.entity_id
_entity_poly.type
_entity_poly.pdbx_seq_one_letter_code
_entity_poly.pdbx_strand_id
1 'polypeptide(L)'
;MPSESKTSADSKDEKHAGGSSESKAHGGHAKAGAKDDDGSSFDPDNNDLVNKVISFFFDNDEFAHTFETFAETHCHAFDLDSDEMKLEYTDIYNEFLALFEEKLEAYIRSQGATVHEFYELVRRAYELDRQSGTVLCSEILVATADFDVFVLMMRQTKEAALLAKR
;
A
#
# COMPACT_ATOMS: atom_id res chain seq x y z
N MET A 1 -14.75 7.60 49.09
CA MET A 1 -14.88 8.83 49.91
C MET A 1 -13.96 9.87 49.29
N PRO A 2 -14.35 11.15 49.22
CA PRO A 2 -15.02 11.75 48.07
C PRO A 2 -14.19 12.85 47.38
N SER A 3 -14.70 13.26 46.23
CA SER A 3 -14.39 14.46 45.47
C SER A 3 -14.47 15.73 46.31
N GLU A 4 -13.57 16.69 46.09
CA GLU A 4 -13.80 18.10 46.41
C GLU A 4 -13.30 19.02 45.29
N SER A 5 -14.12 20.04 45.05
CA SER A 5 -14.12 21.00 43.96
C SER A 5 -13.43 22.33 44.37
N LYS A 6 -13.04 23.14 43.38
CA LYS A 6 -13.04 24.63 43.40
C LYS A 6 -12.79 25.14 41.97
N THR A 7 -13.70 25.76 41.20
CA THR A 7 -14.36 27.09 41.31
C THR A 7 -13.34 28.25 41.44
N SER A 8 -13.32 29.36 40.70
CA SER A 8 -14.22 30.02 39.72
C SER A 8 -13.48 31.21 39.06
N ALA A 9 -13.99 31.69 37.90
CA ALA A 9 -14.23 33.11 37.50
C ALA A 9 -14.25 33.18 35.95
N ASP A 10 -15.37 33.32 35.23
CA ASP A 10 -16.34 34.44 35.14
C ASP A 10 -15.64 35.76 34.72
N SER A 11 -15.96 36.43 33.62
CA SER A 11 -17.26 37.02 33.22
C SER A 11 -17.28 37.28 31.69
N LYS A 12 -18.37 37.02 30.93
CA LYS A 12 -19.55 37.90 30.65
C LYS A 12 -19.18 39.07 29.72
N ASP A 13 -19.91 39.47 28.68
CA ASP A 13 -21.36 39.65 28.54
C ASP A 13 -21.70 40.10 27.08
N GLU A 14 -22.79 39.54 26.51
CA GLU A 14 -23.90 40.22 25.77
C GLU A 14 -23.64 41.10 24.51
N LYS A 15 -24.54 41.27 23.51
CA LYS A 15 -25.91 40.79 23.19
C LYS A 15 -26.31 41.29 21.78
N HIS A 16 -27.26 40.57 21.16
CA HIS A 16 -28.44 41.00 20.35
C HIS A 16 -28.30 42.01 19.19
N ALA A 17 -29.15 42.07 18.15
CA ALA A 17 -30.40 41.43 17.70
C ALA A 17 -30.47 41.73 16.18
N GLY A 18 -31.09 40.95 15.28
CA GLY A 18 -32.51 40.65 15.14
C GLY A 18 -33.05 41.26 13.82
N GLY A 19 -34.01 40.60 13.16
CA GLY A 19 -34.85 41.25 12.12
C GLY A 19 -35.21 40.39 10.91
N SER A 20 -36.50 40.11 10.74
CA SER A 20 -37.15 39.17 9.82
C SER A 20 -37.60 39.72 8.44
N SER A 21 -38.07 38.79 7.60
CA SER A 21 -39.26 38.84 6.68
C SER A 21 -39.10 39.10 5.17
N GLU A 22 -39.49 38.08 4.38
CA GLU A 22 -40.54 38.03 3.31
C GLU A 22 -40.64 39.18 2.27
N SER A 23 -40.82 39.05 0.93
CA SER A 23 -41.41 38.04 0.02
C SER A 23 -41.15 38.35 -1.48
N LYS A 24 -41.32 37.33 -2.35
CA LYS A 24 -42.07 37.31 -3.65
C LYS A 24 -41.40 37.65 -5.02
N ALA A 25 -41.42 36.62 -5.90
CA ALA A 25 -41.59 36.54 -7.39
C ALA A 25 -40.63 37.34 -8.31
N HIS A 26 -40.21 36.92 -9.52
CA HIS A 26 -40.85 36.17 -10.62
C HIS A 26 -39.80 35.88 -11.74
N GLY A 27 -40.01 34.83 -12.56
CA GLY A 27 -39.60 34.80 -13.98
C GLY A 27 -38.25 34.14 -14.37
N GLY A 28 -38.30 33.13 -15.26
CA GLY A 28 -37.13 32.68 -16.02
C GLY A 28 -37.21 31.26 -16.57
N HIS A 29 -37.45 31.11 -17.86
CA HIS A 29 -37.74 29.89 -18.61
C HIS A 29 -36.45 29.15 -19.08
N ALA A 30 -36.50 27.81 -19.07
CA ALA A 30 -35.78 26.85 -19.92
C ALA A 30 -34.23 26.83 -19.99
N LYS A 31 -33.64 25.69 -19.61
CA LYS A 31 -32.90 24.85 -20.57
C LYS A 31 -32.71 23.42 -20.06
N ALA A 32 -33.08 22.47 -20.91
CA ALA A 32 -32.78 21.06 -20.79
C ALA A 32 -31.27 20.79 -20.75
N GLY A 33 -30.88 19.74 -20.06
CA GLY A 33 -29.52 19.23 -20.02
C GLY A 33 -29.39 18.10 -19.02
N ALA A 34 -30.07 16.98 -19.29
CA ALA A 34 -29.60 15.70 -18.78
C ALA A 34 -28.20 15.48 -19.33
N LYS A 35 -27.22 15.27 -18.46
CA LYS A 35 -25.97 14.63 -18.82
C LYS A 35 -25.50 13.81 -17.63
N ASP A 36 -25.92 12.56 -17.65
CA ASP A 36 -25.20 11.44 -17.09
C ASP A 36 -23.73 11.56 -17.50
N ASP A 37 -22.82 11.65 -16.53
CA ASP A 37 -21.39 11.43 -16.73
C ASP A 37 -20.71 11.19 -15.37
N ASP A 38 -21.12 10.12 -14.69
CA ASP A 38 -20.21 9.38 -13.81
C ASP A 38 -20.02 7.98 -14.39
N GLY A 39 -19.75 7.97 -15.70
CA GLY A 39 -19.12 6.84 -16.36
C GLY A 39 -17.65 6.88 -15.96
N SER A 40 -17.32 6.30 -14.81
CA SER A 40 -15.99 5.74 -14.59
C SER A 40 -15.70 4.85 -15.80
N SER A 41 -14.99 5.40 -16.79
CA SER A 41 -14.40 4.64 -17.89
C SER A 41 -13.60 3.54 -17.22
N PHE A 42 -14.17 2.34 -17.21
CA PHE A 42 -13.46 1.15 -16.79
C PHE A 42 -12.51 0.86 -17.94
N ASP A 43 -11.40 1.59 -17.99
CA ASP A 43 -10.36 1.37 -18.98
C ASP A 43 -9.86 -0.07 -18.77
N PRO A 44 -10.10 -0.98 -19.71
CA PRO A 44 -9.70 -2.37 -19.56
C PRO A 44 -8.17 -2.52 -19.45
N ASP A 45 -7.43 -1.53 -19.95
CA ASP A 45 -5.97 -1.42 -19.81
C ASP A 45 -5.49 -1.19 -18.37
N ASN A 46 -6.36 -0.71 -17.46
CA ASN A 46 -5.99 -0.42 -16.07
C ASN A 46 -5.88 -1.68 -15.20
N ASN A 47 -6.73 -2.68 -15.44
CA ASN A 47 -6.60 -3.97 -14.78
C ASN A 47 -5.40 -4.75 -15.38
N ASP A 48 -5.13 -4.53 -16.66
CA ASP A 48 -4.02 -5.15 -17.38
C ASP A 48 -2.64 -4.77 -16.80
N LEU A 49 -2.41 -3.52 -16.38
CA LEU A 49 -1.15 -3.15 -15.71
C LEU A 49 -0.94 -3.92 -14.40
N VAL A 50 -1.95 -4.03 -13.55
CA VAL A 50 -1.81 -4.74 -12.28
C VAL A 50 -1.53 -6.22 -12.51
N ASN A 51 -2.24 -6.84 -13.46
CA ASN A 51 -2.00 -8.23 -13.85
C ASN A 51 -0.59 -8.44 -14.43
N LYS A 52 -0.09 -7.50 -15.25
CA LYS A 52 1.30 -7.54 -15.76
C LYS A 52 2.33 -7.48 -14.65
N VAL A 53 2.16 -6.60 -13.68
CA VAL A 53 3.08 -6.48 -12.52
C VAL A 53 3.04 -7.74 -11.66
N ILE A 54 1.85 -8.31 -11.45
CA ILE A 54 1.68 -9.59 -10.74
C ILE A 54 2.38 -10.73 -11.49
N SER A 55 2.14 -10.86 -12.80
CA SER A 55 2.83 -11.87 -13.63
C SER A 55 4.34 -11.66 -13.63
N PHE A 56 4.82 -10.42 -13.68
CA PHE A 56 6.26 -10.14 -13.55
C PHE A 56 6.81 -10.62 -12.21
N PHE A 57 6.10 -10.36 -11.12
CA PHE A 57 6.53 -10.77 -9.78
C PHE A 57 6.61 -12.30 -9.61
N PHE A 58 5.68 -13.07 -10.19
CA PHE A 58 5.63 -14.52 -10.05
C PHE A 58 6.37 -15.31 -11.14
N ASP A 59 6.40 -14.80 -12.37
CA ASP A 59 6.85 -15.56 -13.55
C ASP A 59 8.21 -15.08 -14.09
N ASN A 60 8.81 -14.02 -13.55
CA ASN A 60 10.09 -13.52 -14.03
C ASN A 60 11.29 -14.17 -13.33
N ASP A 61 11.95 -15.10 -14.05
CA ASP A 61 13.12 -15.82 -13.54
C ASP A 61 14.29 -14.89 -13.16
N GLU A 62 14.51 -13.79 -13.89
CA GLU A 62 15.62 -12.86 -13.59
C GLU A 62 15.36 -12.08 -12.28
N PHE A 63 14.11 -11.68 -12.07
CA PHE A 63 13.65 -11.06 -10.83
C PHE A 63 13.86 -12.04 -9.66
N ALA A 64 13.33 -13.27 -9.77
CA ALA A 64 13.49 -14.30 -8.75
C ALA A 64 14.98 -14.58 -8.44
N HIS A 65 15.79 -14.82 -9.47
CA HIS A 65 17.22 -15.11 -9.34
C HIS A 65 17.99 -13.96 -8.66
N THR A 66 17.57 -12.71 -8.88
CA THR A 66 18.17 -11.55 -8.21
C THR A 66 18.01 -11.64 -6.68
N PHE A 67 16.81 -11.98 -6.20
CA PHE A 67 16.55 -12.11 -4.75
C PHE A 67 17.12 -13.41 -4.16
N GLU A 68 17.16 -14.49 -4.93
CA GLU A 68 17.86 -15.71 -4.52
C GLU A 68 19.36 -15.43 -4.29
N THR A 69 20.02 -14.76 -5.24
CA THR A 69 21.43 -14.38 -5.11
C THR A 69 21.66 -13.45 -3.91
N PHE A 70 20.76 -12.49 -3.71
CA PHE A 70 20.79 -11.60 -2.55
C PHE A 70 20.70 -12.39 -1.25
N ALA A 71 19.75 -13.33 -1.17
CA ALA A 71 19.53 -14.16 0.00
C ALA A 71 20.74 -15.07 0.26
N GLU A 72 21.29 -15.74 -0.75
CA GLU A 72 22.49 -16.57 -0.61
C GLU A 72 23.68 -15.80 -0.04
N THR A 73 23.87 -14.56 -0.49
CA THR A 73 24.98 -13.69 -0.07
C THR A 73 24.84 -13.23 1.38
N HIS A 74 23.62 -12.91 1.82
CA HIS A 74 23.38 -12.29 3.13
C HIS A 74 22.84 -13.25 4.20
N CYS A 75 22.36 -14.44 3.82
CA CYS A 75 21.73 -15.40 4.75
C CYS A 75 22.65 -15.79 5.92
N HIS A 76 23.97 -15.71 5.74
CA HIS A 76 24.95 -16.08 6.76
C HIS A 76 24.82 -15.27 8.05
N ALA A 77 24.38 -14.02 7.98
CA ALA A 77 24.16 -13.16 9.15
C ALA A 77 23.02 -13.65 10.06
N PHE A 78 22.06 -14.40 9.51
CA PHE A 78 20.83 -14.78 10.21
C PHE A 78 21.02 -16.03 11.07
N ASP A 79 20.67 -15.97 12.35
CA ASP A 79 20.75 -17.13 13.24
C ASP A 79 19.55 -18.06 13.08
N LEU A 80 19.80 -19.38 13.01
CA LEU A 80 18.76 -20.41 12.91
C LEU A 80 18.23 -20.85 14.28
N ASP A 81 19.08 -20.79 15.31
CA ASP A 81 18.79 -21.34 16.64
C ASP A 81 18.31 -20.27 17.64
N SER A 82 18.08 -19.04 17.18
CA SER A 82 17.69 -17.90 18.02
C SER A 82 16.54 -17.12 17.43
N ASP A 83 15.56 -16.74 18.25
CA ASP A 83 14.47 -15.84 17.88
C ASP A 83 14.84 -14.36 18.08
N GLU A 84 16.09 -14.07 18.46
CA GLU A 84 16.57 -12.69 18.61
C GLU A 84 16.68 -11.98 17.25
N MET A 85 16.04 -10.81 17.15
CA MET A 85 16.13 -9.92 15.99
C MET A 85 17.28 -8.93 16.17
N LYS A 86 18.38 -9.17 15.46
CA LYS A 86 19.57 -8.32 15.52
C LYS A 86 19.39 -7.06 14.68
N LEU A 87 20.07 -5.98 15.08
CA LEU A 87 20.07 -4.71 14.33
C LEU A 87 20.60 -4.87 12.89
N GLU A 88 21.58 -5.75 12.69
CA GLU A 88 22.12 -6.05 11.36
C GLU A 88 21.07 -6.63 10.39
N TYR A 89 19.99 -7.26 10.90
CA TYR A 89 18.91 -7.75 10.03
C TYR A 89 18.13 -6.59 9.41
N THR A 90 17.96 -5.50 10.15
CA THR A 90 17.30 -4.29 9.65
C THR A 90 18.12 -3.63 8.56
N ASP A 91 19.45 -3.60 8.69
CA ASP A 91 20.33 -3.04 7.66
C ASP A 91 20.21 -3.83 6.35
N ILE A 92 20.31 -5.15 6.42
CA ILE A 92 20.16 -6.04 5.25
C ILE A 92 18.74 -5.94 4.67
N TYR A 93 17.72 -5.83 5.52
CA TYR A 93 16.33 -5.65 5.08
C TYR A 93 16.13 -4.33 4.31
N ASN A 94 16.75 -3.24 4.75
CA ASN A 94 16.68 -1.96 4.02
C ASN A 94 17.33 -2.06 2.64
N GLU A 95 18.44 -2.79 2.52
CA GLU A 95 19.08 -3.08 1.23
C GLU A 95 18.17 -3.93 0.34
N PHE A 96 17.51 -4.95 0.91
CA PHE A 96 16.52 -5.76 0.21
C PHE A 96 15.35 -4.92 -0.30
N LEU A 97 14.77 -4.06 0.54
CA LEU A 97 13.66 -3.18 0.16
C LEU A 97 14.05 -2.24 -0.98
N ALA A 98 15.22 -1.60 -0.88
CA ALA A 98 15.70 -0.70 -1.92
C ALA A 98 15.84 -1.43 -3.27
N LEU A 99 16.41 -2.64 -3.27
CA LEU A 99 16.54 -3.47 -4.46
C LEU A 99 15.16 -3.90 -5.01
N PHE A 100 14.24 -4.27 -4.12
CA PHE A 100 12.89 -4.67 -4.45
C PHE A 100 12.11 -3.55 -5.13
N GLU A 101 12.08 -2.38 -4.50
CA GLU A 101 11.43 -1.18 -5.02
C GLU A 101 12.05 -0.74 -6.35
N GLU A 102 13.38 -0.76 -6.48
CA GLU A 102 14.07 -0.40 -7.71
C GLU A 102 13.64 -1.29 -8.88
N LYS A 103 13.64 -2.62 -8.69
CA LYS A 103 13.29 -3.59 -9.74
C LYS A 103 11.81 -3.48 -10.13
N LEU A 104 10.93 -3.35 -9.14
CA LEU A 104 9.50 -3.23 -9.39
C LEU A 104 9.17 -1.91 -10.08
N GLU A 105 9.76 -0.80 -9.63
CA GLU A 105 9.60 0.51 -10.26
C GLU A 105 10.13 0.52 -11.68
N ALA A 106 11.31 -0.07 -11.93
CA ALA A 106 11.86 -0.18 -13.28
C ALA A 106 10.90 -0.93 -14.23
N TYR A 107 10.27 -2.01 -13.74
CA TYR A 107 9.27 -2.72 -14.52
C TYR A 107 8.02 -1.89 -14.76
N ILE A 108 7.45 -1.25 -13.74
CA ILE A 108 6.25 -0.38 -13.88
C ILE A 108 6.52 0.74 -14.89
N ARG A 109 7.67 1.40 -14.81
CA ARG A 109 8.09 2.44 -15.76
C ARG A 109 8.26 1.88 -17.17
N SER A 110 8.74 0.65 -17.32
CA SER A 110 8.85 -0.01 -18.64
C SER A 110 7.49 -0.26 -19.30
N GLN A 111 6.42 -0.38 -18.50
CA GLN A 111 5.03 -0.47 -18.99
C GLN A 111 4.42 0.90 -19.31
N GLY A 112 5.15 2.01 -19.12
CA GLY A 112 4.68 3.36 -19.39
C GLY A 112 3.85 3.99 -18.27
N ALA A 113 3.89 3.42 -17.06
CA ALA A 113 3.16 3.91 -15.89
C ALA A 113 4.10 4.36 -14.77
N THR A 114 3.52 5.02 -13.77
CA THR A 114 4.20 5.42 -12.53
C THR A 114 3.81 4.50 -11.38
N VAL A 115 4.65 4.43 -10.36
CA VAL A 115 4.37 3.69 -9.12
C VAL A 115 3.07 4.21 -8.45
N HIS A 116 2.83 5.52 -8.49
CA HIS A 116 1.60 6.11 -7.95
C HIS A 116 0.35 5.62 -8.67
N GLU A 117 0.37 5.55 -10.01
CA GLU A 117 -0.74 5.01 -10.80
C GLU A 117 -0.97 3.54 -10.46
N PHE A 118 0.08 2.74 -10.34
CA PHE A 118 -0.04 1.34 -9.92
C PHE A 118 -0.74 1.21 -8.55
N TYR A 119 -0.36 2.02 -7.55
CA TYR A 119 -1.02 2.01 -6.24
C TYR A 119 -2.51 2.35 -6.31
N GLU A 120 -2.88 3.38 -7.07
CA GLU A 120 -4.29 3.76 -7.26
C GLU A 120 -5.10 2.65 -7.93
N LEU A 121 -4.48 1.91 -8.86
CA LEU A 121 -5.12 0.77 -9.53
C LEU A 121 -5.36 -0.40 -8.58
N VAL A 122 -4.36 -0.76 -7.77
CA VAL A 122 -4.49 -1.80 -6.73
C VAL A 122 -5.58 -1.41 -5.73
N ARG A 123 -5.60 -0.15 -5.29
CA ARG A 123 -6.63 0.36 -4.38
C ARG A 123 -8.04 0.24 -4.95
N ARG A 124 -8.24 0.62 -6.22
CA ARG A 124 -9.54 0.48 -6.90
C ARG A 124 -9.95 -0.99 -7.05
N ALA A 125 -9.00 -1.88 -7.37
CA ALA A 125 -9.28 -3.32 -7.43
C ALA A 125 -9.78 -3.85 -6.08
N TYR A 126 -9.19 -3.36 -4.97
CA TYR A 126 -9.63 -3.68 -3.62
C TYR A 126 -11.06 -3.23 -3.31
N GLU A 127 -11.43 -2.03 -3.75
CA GLU A 127 -12.77 -1.46 -3.54
C GLU A 127 -13.83 -2.17 -4.38
N LEU A 128 -13.45 -2.67 -5.57
CA LEU A 128 -14.36 -3.35 -6.49
C LEU A 128 -14.62 -4.81 -6.10
N ASP A 129 -13.56 -5.58 -5.85
CA ASP A 129 -13.65 -7.00 -5.50
C ASP A 129 -12.45 -7.43 -4.62
N ARG A 130 -12.71 -7.45 -3.31
CA ARG A 130 -11.74 -7.91 -2.30
C ARG A 130 -11.33 -9.37 -2.44
N GLN A 131 -12.09 -10.19 -3.15
CA GLN A 131 -11.77 -11.62 -3.36
C GLN A 131 -11.16 -11.88 -4.73
N SER A 132 -10.89 -10.84 -5.52
CA SER A 132 -10.24 -10.99 -6.81
C SER A 132 -8.82 -11.52 -6.64
N GLY A 133 -8.36 -12.32 -7.62
CA GLY A 133 -6.99 -12.83 -7.65
C GLY A 133 -5.95 -11.71 -7.63
N THR A 134 -6.27 -10.57 -8.27
CA THR A 134 -5.45 -9.36 -8.26
C THR A 134 -5.20 -8.82 -6.85
N VAL A 135 -6.26 -8.75 -6.02
CA VAL A 135 -6.13 -8.31 -4.62
C VAL A 135 -5.27 -9.29 -3.83
N LEU A 136 -5.54 -10.60 -3.93
CA LEU A 136 -4.75 -11.62 -3.25
C LEU A 136 -3.26 -11.54 -3.62
N CYS A 137 -2.94 -11.41 -4.92
CA CYS A 137 -1.58 -11.27 -5.39
C CYS A 137 -0.91 -9.97 -4.91
N SER A 138 -1.66 -8.87 -4.83
CA SER A 138 -1.14 -7.61 -4.28
C SER A 138 -0.85 -7.71 -2.77
N GLU A 139 -1.68 -8.44 -2.02
CA GLU A 139 -1.44 -8.73 -0.59
C GLU A 139 -0.20 -9.61 -0.42
N ILE A 140 0.01 -10.59 -1.30
CA ILE A 140 1.23 -11.41 -1.30
C ILE A 140 2.46 -10.54 -1.56
N LEU A 141 2.42 -9.63 -2.55
CA LEU A 141 3.54 -8.73 -2.85
C LEU A 141 3.90 -7.86 -1.62
N VAL A 142 2.89 -7.29 -0.95
CA VAL A 142 3.10 -6.53 0.29
C VAL A 142 3.67 -7.42 1.39
N ALA A 143 3.16 -8.63 1.55
CA ALA A 143 3.66 -9.59 2.54
C ALA A 143 5.10 -10.01 2.27
N THR A 144 5.54 -10.12 1.01
CA THR A 144 6.94 -10.43 0.70
C THR A 144 7.90 -9.30 1.06
N ALA A 145 7.41 -8.07 1.17
CA ALA A 145 8.17 -6.94 1.68
C ALA A 145 8.08 -6.80 3.20
N ASP A 146 7.33 -7.65 3.91
CA ASP A 146 7.25 -7.62 5.38
C ASP A 146 8.54 -8.12 6.04
N PHE A 147 8.96 -7.47 7.13
CA PHE A 147 10.21 -7.79 7.82
C PHE A 147 10.25 -9.24 8.34
N ASP A 148 9.15 -9.74 8.92
CA ASP A 148 9.13 -11.08 9.50
C ASP A 148 9.19 -12.15 8.40
N VAL A 149 8.52 -11.89 7.27
CA VAL A 149 8.57 -12.76 6.08
C VAL A 149 9.97 -12.75 5.46
N PHE A 150 10.61 -11.58 5.40
CA PHE A 150 11.98 -11.46 4.94
C PHE A 150 12.96 -12.25 5.83
N VAL A 151 12.88 -12.09 7.16
CA VAL A 151 13.73 -12.84 8.10
C VAL A 151 13.52 -14.35 7.94
N LEU A 152 12.27 -14.79 7.80
CA LEU A 152 11.94 -16.20 7.55
C LEU A 152 12.59 -16.72 6.27
N MET A 153 12.48 -15.96 5.17
CA MET A 153 13.13 -16.30 3.90
C MET A 153 14.65 -16.46 4.07
N MET A 154 15.30 -15.50 4.72
CA MET A 154 16.76 -15.53 4.93
C MET A 154 17.22 -16.73 5.76
N ARG A 155 16.47 -17.10 6.80
CA ARG A 155 16.73 -18.30 7.60
C ARG A 155 16.57 -19.58 6.78
N GLN A 156 15.50 -19.70 5.99
CA GLN A 156 15.28 -20.85 5.12
C GLN A 156 16.40 -20.99 4.07
N THR A 157 16.86 -19.89 3.48
CA THR A 157 18.00 -19.90 2.55
C THR A 157 19.27 -20.39 3.24
N LYS A 158 19.56 -19.93 4.46
CA LYS A 158 20.72 -20.41 5.23
C LYS A 158 20.63 -21.90 5.53
N GLU A 159 19.46 -22.39 5.95
CA GLU A 159 19.23 -23.81 6.23
C GLU A 159 19.45 -24.68 4.98
N ALA A 160 18.87 -24.29 3.84
CA ALA A 160 19.06 -24.96 2.56
C ALA A 160 20.54 -24.99 2.14
N ALA A 161 21.25 -23.86 2.28
CA ALA A 161 22.68 -23.76 1.97
C ALA A 161 23.56 -24.66 2.85
N LEU A 162 23.17 -24.90 4.11
CA LEU A 162 23.86 -25.83 5.01
C LEU A 162 23.61 -27.29 4.62
N LEU A 163 22.38 -27.64 4.22
CA LEU A 163 22.04 -28.98 3.76
C LEU A 163 22.73 -29.33 2.45
N ALA A 164 22.84 -28.39 1.51
CA ALA A 164 23.52 -28.60 0.23
C ALA A 164 25.04 -28.82 0.36
N LYS A 165 25.65 -28.47 1.50
CA LYS A 165 27.09 -28.63 1.79
C LYS A 165 27.43 -29.94 2.52
N ARG A 166 26.43 -30.76 2.89
CA ARG A 166 26.62 -32.08 3.51
C ARG A 166 26.67 -33.18 2.46
#